data_AF-A0AAD1G074-F1
#
_entry.id   AF-A0AAD1G074-F1
#
_cell.length_a   1.000
_cell.length_b   1.000
_cell.length_c   1.000
_cell.angle_alpha   90.00
_cell.angle_beta   90.00
_cell.angle_gamma   90.00
#
_symmetry.space_group_name_H-M   'P 1'
#
loop_
_entity.id
_entity.type
_entity.pdbx_description
1 polymer ?
#
loop_
_entity_poly.entity_id
_entity_poly.type
_entity_poly.pdbx_seq_one_letter_code
_entity_poly.pdbx_strand_id
1 'polypeptide(L)'
;MNAMVRIDNETVYPGRIAASHALSAAFGPIQYRRADGYQVVSTSVSGRWLGMRLLEISQSFPEGGDPGDFHFVLDVPLEQVRERLRAAGFPVTTQEMISLPDSDGYEHSLTLARSPANADHTIFGCGWN
;
A
#
# COMPACT_ATOMS: atom_id res chain seq x y z
N MET A 1 28.53 -6.71 -6.12
CA MET A 1 27.73 -7.14 -7.30
C MET A 1 26.75 -8.20 -6.82
N ASN A 2 25.45 -7.93 -6.81
CA ASN A 2 24.46 -8.94 -6.41
C ASN A 2 24.33 -9.97 -7.55
N ALA A 3 24.41 -11.25 -7.20
CA ALA A 3 24.28 -12.34 -8.16
C ALA A 3 22.88 -12.34 -8.80
N MET A 4 22.83 -12.46 -10.12
CA MET A 4 21.60 -12.54 -10.90
C MET A 4 20.96 -13.91 -10.73
N VAL A 5 19.65 -13.97 -10.49
CA VAL A 5 18.89 -15.21 -10.34
C VAL A 5 17.85 -15.30 -11.46
N ARG A 6 17.68 -16.48 -12.07
CA ARG A 6 16.59 -16.73 -13.03
C ARG A 6 15.46 -17.49 -12.36
N ILE A 7 14.24 -16.99 -12.49
CA ILE A 7 13.00 -17.66 -12.05
C ILE A 7 12.02 -17.58 -13.22
N ASP A 8 11.47 -18.70 -13.68
CA ASP A 8 10.42 -18.77 -14.70
C ASP A 8 10.63 -17.87 -15.93
N ASN A 9 11.86 -17.89 -16.47
CA ASN A 9 12.34 -17.07 -17.60
C ASN A 9 12.54 -15.58 -17.34
N GLU A 10 12.36 -15.12 -16.12
CA GLU A 10 12.62 -13.75 -15.72
C GLU A 10 13.98 -13.62 -15.03
N THR A 11 14.67 -12.53 -15.35
CA THR A 11 15.92 -12.16 -14.70
C THR A 11 15.58 -11.32 -13.47
N VAL A 12 15.82 -11.88 -12.30
CA VAL A 12 15.57 -11.23 -11.00
C VAL A 12 16.91 -10.87 -10.36
N TYR A 13 16.96 -9.69 -9.74
CA TYR A 13 18.10 -9.24 -8.96
C TYR A 13 17.72 -9.22 -7.49
N PRO A 14 18.53 -9.79 -6.58
CA PRO A 14 18.30 -9.72 -5.15
C PRO A 14 18.08 -8.26 -4.69
N GLY A 15 16.97 -8.03 -3.97
CA GLY A 15 16.56 -6.69 -3.54
C GLY A 15 15.91 -5.82 -4.63
N ARG A 16 15.43 -6.43 -5.73
CA ARG A 16 14.56 -5.77 -6.70
C ARG A 16 13.31 -6.61 -6.94
N ILE A 17 12.17 -6.07 -6.58
CA ILE A 17 10.88 -6.61 -7.01
C ILE A 17 10.61 -6.06 -8.42
N ALA A 18 10.25 -6.93 -9.36
CA ALA A 18 9.80 -6.59 -10.70
C ALA A 18 8.57 -7.43 -11.03
N ALA A 19 7.56 -6.83 -11.68
CA ALA A 19 6.37 -7.54 -12.09
C ALA A 19 6.64 -8.22 -13.41
N SER A 20 6.11 -9.44 -13.55
CA SER A 20 6.08 -10.10 -14.84
C SER A 20 5.23 -9.31 -15.83
N HIS A 21 5.52 -9.50 -17.12
CA HIS A 21 4.74 -8.89 -18.18
C HIS A 21 3.25 -9.29 -18.11
N ALA A 22 2.94 -10.52 -17.68
CA ALA A 22 1.58 -11.00 -17.50
C ALA A 22 0.83 -10.21 -16.40
N LEU A 23 1.49 -9.91 -15.28
CA LEU A 23 0.93 -9.10 -14.21
C LEU A 23 0.69 -7.66 -14.67
N SER A 24 1.66 -7.04 -15.36
CA SER A 24 1.49 -5.69 -15.91
C SER A 24 0.37 -5.62 -16.96
N ALA A 25 0.16 -6.68 -17.74
CA ALA A 25 -0.95 -6.72 -18.70
C ALA A 25 -2.33 -6.80 -18.01
N ALA A 26 -2.42 -7.52 -16.88
CA ALA A 26 -3.68 -7.69 -16.15
C ALA A 26 -4.06 -6.48 -15.29
N PHE A 27 -3.08 -5.84 -14.64
CA PHE A 27 -3.32 -4.78 -13.66
C PHE A 27 -2.96 -3.37 -14.17
N GLY A 28 -2.40 -3.28 -15.37
CA GLY A 28 -1.88 -2.03 -15.92
C GLY A 28 -0.44 -1.75 -15.44
N PRO A 29 0.07 -0.53 -15.64
CA PRO A 29 1.43 -0.17 -15.29
C PRO A 29 1.69 -0.33 -13.79
N ILE A 30 2.55 -1.28 -13.44
CA ILE A 30 3.02 -1.48 -12.06
C ILE A 30 4.28 -0.64 -11.86
N GLN A 31 4.27 0.21 -10.84
CA GLN A 31 5.36 1.11 -10.49
C GLN A 31 6.17 0.53 -9.34
N TYR A 32 7.49 0.70 -9.44
CA TYR A 32 8.45 0.30 -8.42
C TYR A 32 9.22 1.52 -7.94
N ARG A 33 9.09 1.84 -6.65
CA ARG A 33 9.78 2.97 -6.02
C ARG A 33 10.63 2.47 -4.85
N ARG A 34 11.76 3.12 -4.63
CA ARG A 34 12.56 2.95 -3.40
C ARG A 34 12.39 4.20 -2.55
N ALA A 35 12.17 4.00 -1.25
CA ALA A 35 12.08 5.06 -0.27
C ALA A 35 12.74 4.57 1.02
N ASP A 36 13.85 5.20 1.43
CA ASP A 36 14.58 5.01 2.68
C ASP A 36 14.32 3.68 3.44
N GLY A 37 14.98 2.60 2.99
CA GLY A 37 14.87 1.28 3.63
C GLY A 37 13.64 0.46 3.23
N TYR A 38 12.84 0.95 2.28
CA TYR A 38 11.67 0.27 1.73
C TYR A 38 11.67 0.24 0.19
N GLN A 39 11.10 -0.85 -0.34
CA GLN A 39 10.61 -0.95 -1.70
C GLN A 39 9.09 -0.83 -1.69
N VAL A 40 8.54 0.00 -2.56
CA VAL A 40 7.09 0.17 -2.73
C VAL A 40 6.71 -0.31 -4.12
N VAL A 41 5.74 -1.21 -4.16
CA VAL A 41 5.10 -1.67 -5.40
C VAL A 41 3.72 -1.04 -5.44
N SER A 42 3.40 -0.33 -6.51
CA SER A 42 2.09 0.32 -6.66
C SER A 42 1.50 0.10 -8.03
N THR A 43 0.16 0.13 -8.11
CA THR A 43 -0.56 0.14 -9.38
C THR A 43 -1.74 1.08 -9.30
N SER A 44 -1.95 1.84 -10.37
CA SER A 44 -3.17 2.64 -10.50
C SER A 44 -4.37 1.71 -10.69
N VAL A 45 -5.50 2.09 -10.12
CA VAL A 45 -6.75 1.34 -10.23
C VAL A 45 -7.89 2.26 -10.62
N SER A 46 -8.92 1.69 -11.25
CA SER A 46 -10.17 2.38 -11.57
C SER A 46 -11.32 1.67 -10.86
N GLY A 47 -11.47 1.96 -9.57
CA GLY A 47 -12.42 1.26 -8.71
C GLY A 47 -13.04 2.13 -7.63
N ARG A 48 -13.82 1.50 -6.76
CA ARG A 48 -14.37 2.12 -5.56
C ARG A 48 -14.09 1.28 -4.32
N TRP A 49 -13.84 1.94 -3.21
CA TRP A 49 -13.73 1.33 -1.88
C TRP A 49 -14.57 2.12 -0.89
N LEU A 50 -15.47 1.46 -0.16
CA LEU A 50 -16.48 2.11 0.70
C LEU A 50 -17.24 3.25 -0.03
N GLY A 51 -17.54 3.02 -1.31
CA GLY A 51 -18.22 3.98 -2.20
C GLY A 51 -17.37 5.20 -2.61
N MET A 52 -16.10 5.29 -2.18
CA MET A 52 -15.15 6.35 -2.54
C MET A 52 -14.33 5.89 -3.75
N ARG A 53 -13.92 6.83 -4.62
CA ARG A 53 -13.09 6.50 -5.77
C ARG A 53 -11.68 6.15 -5.30
N LEU A 54 -11.19 4.99 -5.71
CA LEU A 54 -9.85 4.47 -5.43
C LEU A 54 -8.97 4.73 -6.66
N LEU A 55 -7.79 5.32 -6.43
CA LEU A 55 -6.85 5.75 -7.46
C LEU A 55 -5.65 4.82 -7.58
N GLU A 56 -5.14 4.33 -6.45
CA GLU A 56 -3.93 3.52 -6.38
C GLU A 56 -4.01 2.55 -5.20
N ILE A 57 -3.46 1.36 -5.41
CA ILE A 57 -3.12 0.42 -4.34
C ILE A 57 -1.61 0.25 -4.35
N SER A 58 -0.98 0.27 -3.18
CA SER A 58 0.44 -0.01 -3.05
C SER A 58 0.75 -0.86 -1.84
N GLN A 59 1.91 -1.51 -1.86
CA GLN A 59 2.43 -2.29 -0.76
C GLN A 59 3.89 -1.92 -0.54
N SER A 60 4.27 -1.64 0.71
CA SER A 60 5.66 -1.42 1.10
C SER A 60 6.31 -2.73 1.58
N PHE A 61 7.62 -2.83 1.34
CA PHE A 61 8.44 -3.97 1.71
C PHE A 61 9.73 -3.43 2.32
N PRO A 62 10.04 -3.70 3.60
CA PRO A 62 11.32 -3.32 4.18
C PRO A 62 12.47 -4.05 3.48
N GLU A 63 13.64 -3.42 3.43
CA GLU A 63 14.87 -4.01 2.91
C GLU A 63 15.32 -5.19 3.78
N GLY A 64 14.78 -6.39 3.53
CA GLY A 64 15.23 -7.64 4.15
C GLY A 64 14.15 -8.59 4.67
N GLY A 65 12.86 -8.32 4.49
CA GLY A 65 11.83 -9.16 5.11
C GLY A 65 10.42 -9.03 4.56
N ASP A 66 9.50 -9.58 5.35
CA ASP A 66 8.09 -9.82 5.06
C ASP A 66 7.34 -8.57 4.56
N PRO A 67 6.25 -8.76 3.79
CA PRO A 67 5.41 -7.66 3.32
C PRO A 67 5.01 -6.73 4.47
N GLY A 68 5.27 -5.45 4.28
CA GLY A 68 4.81 -4.38 5.17
C GLY A 68 3.42 -3.91 4.78
N ASP A 69 3.19 -2.61 4.90
CA ASP A 69 1.86 -2.02 4.87
C ASP A 69 1.26 -1.94 3.44
N PHE A 70 -0.03 -2.24 3.36
CA PHE A 70 -0.88 -1.90 2.23
C PHE A 70 -1.36 -0.47 2.35
N HIS A 71 -1.33 0.28 1.24
CA HIS A 71 -1.84 1.64 1.18
C HIS A 71 -2.83 1.81 0.03
N PHE A 72 -3.91 2.53 0.32
CA PHE A 72 -5.00 2.85 -0.60
C PHE A 72 -5.08 4.35 -0.78
N VAL A 73 -4.92 4.83 -2.01
CA VAL A 73 -5.05 6.26 -2.34
C VAL A 73 -6.46 6.55 -2.82
N LEU A 74 -7.19 7.37 -2.07
CA LEU A 74 -8.58 7.73 -2.32
C LEU A 74 -8.67 9.16 -2.86
N ASP A 75 -9.53 9.35 -3.86
CA ASP A 75 -9.86 10.64 -4.49
C ASP A 75 -10.90 11.42 -3.66
N VAL A 76 -10.61 11.55 -2.37
CA VAL A 76 -11.51 12.15 -1.38
C VAL A 76 -10.65 12.80 -0.28
N PRO A 77 -11.00 14.02 0.19
CA PRO A 77 -10.29 14.68 1.27
C PRO A 77 -10.32 13.91 2.60
N LEU A 78 -9.27 14.09 3.40
CA LEU A 78 -8.99 13.35 4.64
C LEU A 78 -10.20 13.22 5.57
N GLU A 79 -10.89 14.34 5.81
CA GLU A 79 -12.03 14.39 6.73
C GLU A 79 -13.21 13.52 6.27
N GLN A 80 -13.52 13.54 4.98
CA GLN A 80 -14.59 12.73 4.41
C GLN A 80 -14.25 11.25 4.44
N VAL A 81 -12.99 10.88 4.19
CA VAL A 81 -12.54 9.48 4.31
C VAL A 81 -12.66 9.01 5.75
N ARG A 82 -12.21 9.82 6.71
CA ARG A 82 -12.33 9.52 8.14
C ARG A 82 -13.78 9.27 8.55
N GLU A 83 -14.70 10.14 8.14
CA GLU A 83 -16.13 9.99 8.44
C GLU A 83 -16.68 8.68 7.88
N ARG A 84 -16.35 8.33 6.63
CA ARG A 84 -16.79 7.06 6.03
C ARG A 84 -16.21 5.84 6.73
N LEU A 85 -14.95 5.88 7.11
CA LEU A 85 -14.30 4.78 7.82
C LEU A 85 -14.92 4.57 9.20
N ARG A 86 -15.16 5.66 9.95
CA ARG A 86 -15.84 5.59 11.24
C ARG A 86 -17.28 5.07 11.10
N ALA A 87 -18.01 5.51 10.09
CA ALA A 87 -19.36 5.01 9.80
C ALA A 87 -19.36 3.52 9.43
N ALA A 88 -18.27 3.02 8.84
CA ALA A 88 -18.05 1.60 8.55
C ALA A 88 -17.46 0.81 9.72
N GLY A 89 -17.27 1.42 10.89
CA GLY A 89 -16.78 0.75 12.11
C GLY A 89 -15.27 0.67 12.26
N PHE A 90 -14.49 1.32 11.38
CA PHE A 90 -13.04 1.36 11.51
C PHE A 90 -12.62 2.38 12.59
N PRO A 91 -11.79 1.99 13.57
CA PRO A 91 -11.30 2.90 14.59
C PRO A 91 -10.11 3.68 14.01
N VAL A 92 -10.38 4.69 13.18
CA VAL A 92 -9.33 5.53 12.56
C VAL A 92 -9.27 6.91 13.19
N THR A 93 -8.06 7.42 13.41
CA THR A 93 -7.77 8.83 13.74
C THR A 93 -6.86 9.42 12.68
N THR A 94 -6.81 10.75 12.59
CA THR A 94 -5.90 11.44 11.68
C THR A 94 -4.51 11.44 12.27
N GLN A 95 -3.49 11.11 11.46
CA GLN A 95 -2.06 11.26 11.81
C GLN A 95 -1.53 10.36 12.94
N GLU A 96 -2.34 9.47 13.48
CA GLU A 96 -1.89 8.47 14.45
C GLU A 96 -2.08 7.07 13.85
N MET A 97 -1.10 6.22 14.14
CA MET A 97 -1.20 4.80 13.88
C MET A 97 -2.03 4.17 15.00
N ILE A 98 -3.06 3.40 14.65
CA ILE A 98 -3.88 2.69 15.61
C ILE A 98 -3.53 1.21 15.54
N SER A 99 -2.94 0.69 16.62
CA SER A 99 -2.78 -0.74 16.83
C SER A 99 -4.14 -1.36 17.16
N LEU A 100 -4.54 -2.36 16.40
CA LEU A 100 -5.68 -3.22 16.70
C LEU A 100 -5.15 -4.45 17.45
N PRO A 101 -5.68 -4.73 18.64
CA PRO A 101 -5.36 -5.98 19.32
C PRO A 101 -5.97 -7.14 18.54
N ASP A 102 -5.16 -8.10 18.10
CA ASP A 102 -5.66 -9.30 17.43
C ASP A 102 -5.19 -10.61 18.06
N SER A 103 -5.92 -11.66 17.68
CA SER A 103 -5.98 -13.00 18.28
C SER A 103 -4.94 -13.99 17.73
N ASP A 104 -4.21 -13.60 16.67
CA ASP A 104 -3.21 -14.42 15.98
C ASP A 104 -1.77 -14.15 16.45
N GLY A 105 -1.59 -13.20 17.38
CA GLY A 105 -0.30 -12.83 17.96
C GLY A 105 0.45 -11.72 17.22
N TYR A 106 -0.15 -11.12 16.18
CA TYR A 106 0.38 -9.94 15.49
C TYR A 106 -0.40 -8.68 15.86
N GLU A 107 0.26 -7.52 15.93
CA GLU A 107 -0.44 -6.24 16.08
C GLU A 107 -0.78 -5.69 14.70
N HIS A 108 -2.06 -5.53 14.36
CA HIS A 108 -2.41 -4.85 13.10
C HIS A 108 -2.40 -3.35 13.30
N SER A 109 -2.01 -2.60 12.27
CA SER A 109 -1.99 -1.14 12.33
C SER A 109 -2.87 -0.50 11.27
N LEU A 110 -3.58 0.57 11.63
CA LEU A 110 -4.31 1.43 10.70
C LEU A 110 -3.73 2.83 10.72
N THR A 111 -3.53 3.42 9.54
CA THR A 111 -3.08 4.81 9.40
C THR A 111 -3.97 5.58 8.43
N LEU A 112 -4.13 6.88 8.70
CA LEU A 112 -4.85 7.78 7.83
C LEU A 112 -4.10 9.09 7.68
N ALA A 113 -3.68 9.41 6.46
CA ALA A 113 -2.87 10.57 6.15
C ALA A 113 -3.32 11.26 4.86
N ARG A 114 -3.05 12.57 4.76
CA ARG A 114 -3.21 13.31 3.51
C ARG A 114 -2.11 12.88 2.54
N SER A 115 -2.43 12.73 1.26
CA SER A 115 -1.41 12.48 0.25
C SER A 115 -0.48 13.69 0.12
N PRO A 116 0.86 13.50 0.13
CA PRO A 116 1.79 14.60 -0.10
C PRO A 116 1.75 15.11 -1.54
N ALA A 117 1.26 14.31 -2.49
CA ALA A 117 1.18 14.67 -3.91
C ALA A 117 -0.06 15.51 -4.24
N ASN A 118 -1.16 15.33 -3.50
CA ASN A 118 -2.39 16.09 -3.67
C ASN A 118 -3.15 16.18 -2.34
N ALA A 119 -3.43 17.41 -1.89
CA ALA A 119 -4.13 17.64 -0.63
C ALA A 119 -5.59 17.14 -0.62
N ASP A 120 -6.20 16.99 -1.81
CA ASP A 120 -7.56 16.45 -1.96
C ASP A 120 -7.59 14.92 -1.98
N HIS A 121 -6.43 14.26 -1.95
CA HIS A 121 -6.33 12.81 -1.87
C HIS A 121 -5.93 12.36 -0.46
N THR A 122 -6.43 11.18 -0.09
CA THR A 122 -6.15 10.57 1.21
C THR A 122 -5.47 9.23 1.01
N ILE A 123 -4.50 8.93 1.87
CA ILE A 123 -3.86 7.63 1.97
C ILE A 123 -4.41 6.94 3.21
N PHE A 124 -5.02 5.78 3.03
CA PHE A 124 -5.38 4.86 4.10
C PHE A 124 -4.42 3.68 4.09
N GLY A 125 -3.72 3.45 5.20
CA GLY A 125 -2.76 2.36 5.36
C GLY A 125 -3.27 1.27 6.30
N CYS A 126 -2.98 0.02 5.95
CA CYS A 126 -3.21 -1.16 6.79
C CYS A 126 -1.91 -1.96 6.87
N GLY A 127 -1.47 -2.29 8.07
CA GLY A 127 -0.17 -2.90 8.31
C GLY A 127 -0.13 -3.96 9.40
N TRP A 128 1.06 -4.47 9.64
CA TRP A 128 1.40 -5.39 10.72
C TRP A 128 2.61 -4.83 11.48
N ASN A 129 2.55 -4.91 12.81
CA ASN A 129 3.61 -4.60 13.77
C ASN A 129 4.05 -5.89 14.48
#